data_AF-A0AAV4PZB5-F1
#
_entry.id   AF-A0AAV4PZB5-F1
#
_cell.length_a   1.000
_cell.length_b   1.000
_cell.length_c   1.000
_cell.angle_alpha   90.00
_cell.angle_beta   90.00
_cell.angle_gamma   90.00
#
_symmetry.space_group_name_H-M   'P 1'
#
loop_
_entity.id
_entity.type
_entity.pdbx_description
1 polymer ?
#
loop_
_entity_poly.entity_id
_entity_poly.type
_entity_poly.pdbx_seq_one_letter_code
_entity_poly.pdbx_strand_id
1 'polypeptide(L)'
;MKTETDNEYASRKVWEFLIALTAQDCSIMLVLKKYIGNSANIPSQNVILGKDGNLYLFSIAVADLDAKALSKVEKRYKETPLILQACLGQPV
;
A
#
# COMPACT_ATOMS: atom_id res chain seq x y z
N MET A 1 27.11 -18.47 8.84
CA MET A 1 26.31 -17.34 8.34
C MET A 1 26.74 -17.12 6.90
N LYS A 2 25.87 -17.35 5.90
CA LYS A 2 26.26 -17.12 4.49
C LYS A 2 26.24 -15.61 4.24
N THR A 3 27.36 -15.07 3.79
CA THR A 3 27.47 -13.70 3.29
C THR A 3 26.78 -13.61 1.93
N GLU A 4 25.90 -12.61 1.79
CA GLU A 4 25.25 -12.28 0.52
C GLU A 4 26.30 -11.72 -0.45
N THR A 5 26.25 -12.13 -1.71
CA THR A 5 27.04 -11.54 -2.80
C THR A 5 26.46 -10.21 -3.26
N ASP A 6 27.26 -9.37 -3.92
CA ASP A 6 26.78 -8.07 -4.44
C ASP A 6 25.59 -8.22 -5.41
N ASN A 7 25.59 -9.29 -6.21
CA ASN A 7 24.50 -9.57 -7.16
C ASN A 7 23.19 -9.97 -6.44
N GLU A 8 23.29 -10.76 -5.36
CA GLU A 8 22.14 -11.13 -4.54
C GLU A 8 21.58 -9.89 -3.83
N TYR A 9 22.46 -9.06 -3.27
CA TYR A 9 22.09 -7.80 -2.63
C TYR A 9 21.38 -6.86 -3.61
N ALA A 10 21.96 -6.64 -4.79
CA ALA A 10 21.40 -5.76 -5.82
C ALA A 10 20.03 -6.26 -6.28
N SER A 11 19.91 -7.56 -6.54
CA SER A 11 18.64 -8.19 -6.94
C SER A 11 17.56 -8.00 -5.87
N ARG A 12 17.91 -8.25 -4.60
CA ARG A 12 16.99 -8.06 -3.48
C ARG A 12 16.54 -6.60 -3.35
N LYS A 13 17.44 -5.63 -3.52
CA LYS A 13 17.09 -4.21 -3.47
C LYS A 13 16.16 -3.77 -4.59
N VAL A 14 16.35 -4.30 -5.79
CA VAL A 14 15.41 -4.07 -6.91
C VAL A 14 14.04 -4.66 -6.58
N TRP A 15 13.97 -5.88 -6.03
CA TRP A 15 12.71 -6.49 -5.62
C TRP A 15 12.00 -5.72 -4.50
N GLU A 16 12.73 -5.33 -3.45
CA GLU A 16 12.21 -4.50 -2.35
C GLU A 16 11.62 -3.18 -2.91
N PHE A 17 12.31 -2.54 -3.85
CA PHE A 17 11.83 -1.32 -4.49
C PHE A 17 10.54 -1.54 -5.29
N LEU A 18 10.44 -2.62 -6.07
CA LEU A 18 9.22 -2.92 -6.83
C LEU A 18 8.02 -3.22 -5.92
N ILE A 19 8.25 -3.95 -4.81
CA ILE A 19 7.21 -4.18 -3.79
C ILE A 19 6.77 -2.86 -3.16
N ALA A 20 7.71 -1.98 -2.84
CA ALA A 20 7.40 -0.65 -2.31
C ALA A 20 6.57 0.18 -3.31
N LEU A 21 6.86 0.08 -4.62
CA LEU A 21 6.03 0.70 -5.65
C LEU A 21 4.62 0.11 -5.73
N THR A 22 4.45 -1.20 -5.56
CA THR A 22 3.11 -1.81 -5.44
C THR A 22 2.37 -1.26 -4.22
N ALA A 23 3.02 -1.21 -3.05
CA ALA A 23 2.42 -0.68 -1.84
C ALA A 23 2.06 0.82 -1.94
N GLN A 24 2.87 1.61 -2.65
CA GLN A 24 2.60 3.04 -2.87
C GLN A 24 1.39 3.28 -3.78
N ASP A 25 1.16 2.40 -4.76
CA ASP A 25 0.10 2.54 -5.77
C ASP A 25 -1.17 1.71 -5.43
N CYS A 26 -1.22 1.04 -4.28
CA CYS A 26 -2.35 0.18 -3.90
C CYS A 26 -3.54 0.96 -3.35
N SER A 27 -4.72 0.33 -3.34
CA SER A 27 -5.95 0.90 -2.80
C SER A 27 -6.34 0.25 -1.47
N ILE A 28 -6.86 1.05 -0.54
CA ILE A 28 -7.48 0.54 0.70
C ILE A 28 -9.01 0.64 0.56
N MET A 29 -9.67 -0.50 0.53
CA MET A 29 -11.13 -0.58 0.49
C MET A 29 -11.69 -0.76 1.90
N LEU A 30 -12.54 0.16 2.33
CA LEU A 30 -13.25 0.10 3.59
C LEU A 30 -14.74 -0.07 3.32
N VAL A 31 -15.33 -1.12 3.89
CA VAL A 31 -16.76 -1.40 3.81
C VAL A 31 -17.36 -1.25 5.21
N LEU A 32 -18.45 -0.49 5.32
CA LEU A 32 -19.24 -0.39 6.54
C LEU A 32 -20.68 -0.80 6.27
N LYS A 33 -21.26 -1.58 7.19
CA LYS A 33 -22.67 -1.95 7.17
C LYS A 33 -23.26 -1.75 8.55
N LYS A 34 -24.34 -0.97 8.65
CA LYS A 34 -25.08 -0.84 9.90
C LYS A 34 -25.53 -2.21 10.39
N TYR A 35 -25.29 -2.48 11.66
CA TYR A 35 -25.54 -3.76 12.29
C TYR A 35 -26.70 -3.66 13.26
N ILE A 36 -27.72 -4.49 13.05
CA ILE A 36 -28.90 -4.61 13.90
C ILE A 36 -29.07 -6.11 14.14
N GLY A 37 -28.47 -6.65 15.21
CA GLY A 37 -28.47 -8.08 15.48
C GLY A 37 -27.70 -8.46 16.75
N ASN A 38 -27.78 -9.73 17.14
CA ASN A 38 -27.07 -10.25 18.32
C ASN A 38 -25.63 -10.61 17.95
N SER A 39 -24.64 -9.93 18.53
CA SER A 39 -23.21 -10.02 18.14
C SER A 39 -22.52 -11.35 18.51
N ALA A 40 -23.24 -12.31 19.09
CA ALA A 40 -22.68 -13.56 19.65
C ALA A 40 -21.82 -14.38 18.65
N ASN A 41 -22.08 -14.26 17.34
CA ASN A 41 -21.37 -15.04 16.31
C ASN A 41 -20.47 -14.20 15.40
N ILE A 42 -20.27 -12.90 15.70
CA ILE A 42 -19.46 -12.02 14.87
C ILE A 42 -18.15 -11.74 15.61
N PRO A 43 -16.98 -11.91 14.96
CA PRO A 43 -15.71 -11.54 15.57
C PRO A 43 -15.74 -10.06 15.99
N SER A 44 -15.50 -9.80 17.28
CA SER A 44 -15.66 -8.47 17.87
C SER A 44 -14.78 -7.41 17.21
N GLN A 45 -13.62 -7.81 16.65
CA GLN A 45 -12.71 -6.92 15.94
C GLN A 45 -13.29 -6.32 14.66
N ASN A 46 -14.39 -6.85 14.14
CA ASN A 46 -15.07 -6.34 12.95
C ASN A 46 -16.30 -5.49 13.31
N VAL A 47 -16.52 -5.17 14.58
CA VAL A 47 -17.65 -4.36 15.05
C VAL A 47 -17.14 -3.05 15.63
N ILE A 48 -17.67 -1.92 15.17
CA ILE A 48 -17.35 -0.58 15.71
C ILE A 48 -18.62 0.14 16.14
N LEU A 49 -18.51 0.92 17.22
CA LEU A 49 -19.59 1.81 17.68
C LEU A 49 -19.43 3.17 17.00
N GLY A 50 -20.43 3.57 16.23
CA GLY A 50 -20.49 4.89 15.62
C GLY A 50 -20.81 5.98 16.66
N LYS A 51 -20.49 7.24 16.31
CA LYS A 51 -20.84 8.41 17.14
C LYS A 51 -22.35 8.60 17.31
N ASP A 52 -23.13 8.03 16.41
CA ASP A 52 -24.59 7.99 16.42
C ASP A 52 -25.17 6.91 17.37
N GLY A 53 -24.31 6.19 18.10
CA GLY A 53 -24.69 5.11 19.01
C GLY A 53 -25.05 3.80 18.30
N ASN A 54 -24.95 3.74 16.97
CA ASN A 54 -25.23 2.52 16.21
C ASN A 54 -23.97 1.65 16.09
N LEU A 55 -24.17 0.34 16.07
CA LEU A 55 -23.11 -0.61 15.75
C LEU A 55 -22.98 -0.77 14.24
N TYR A 56 -21.74 -0.90 13.78
CA TYR A 56 -21.40 -1.15 12.38
C TYR A 56 -20.48 -2.35 12.29
N LEU A 57 -20.76 -3.23 11.33
CA LEU A 57 -19.77 -4.16 10.84
C LEU A 57 -18.84 -3.42 9.88
N PHE A 58 -17.54 -3.59 10.05
CA PHE A 58 -16.58 -3.08 9.10
C PHE A 58 -15.66 -4.18 8.59
N SER A 59 -15.16 -3.98 7.38
CA SER A 59 -14.13 -4.81 6.77
C SER A 59 -13.18 -3.91 5.99
N ILE A 60 -11.90 -4.25 6.03
CA ILE A 60 -10.84 -3.56 5.30
C ILE A 60 -10.18 -4.59 4.38
N ALA A 61 -9.92 -4.18 3.14
CA ALA A 61 -9.15 -4.95 2.18
C ALA A 61 -8.12 -4.04 1.49
N VAL A 62 -7.02 -4.64 1.06
CA VAL A 62 -6.05 -3.98 0.17
C VAL A 62 -6.25 -4.54 -1.23
N ALA A 63 -6.39 -3.65 -2.21
CA ALA A 63 -6.60 -3.96 -3.62
C ALA A 63 -5.45 -3.40 -4.48
N ASP A 64 -5.42 -3.77 -5.76
CA ASP A 64 -4.43 -3.30 -6.75
C ASP A 64 -2.97 -3.71 -6.42
N LEU A 65 -2.79 -4.93 -5.92
CA LEU A 65 -1.50 -5.51 -5.53
C LEU A 65 -0.71 -6.14 -6.69
N ASP A 66 -0.91 -5.63 -7.91
CA ASP A 66 -0.24 -6.16 -9.09
C ASP A 66 1.28 -5.89 -9.03
N ALA A 67 2.05 -6.89 -9.47
CA ALA A 67 3.49 -6.79 -9.55
C ALA A 67 3.91 -5.68 -10.54
N LYS A 68 4.84 -4.81 -10.11
CA LYS A 68 5.40 -3.77 -10.97
C LYS A 68 6.51 -4.34 -11.84
N ALA A 69 6.50 -4.00 -13.13
CA ALA A 69 7.53 -4.42 -14.07
C ALA A 69 8.89 -3.75 -13.76
N LEU A 70 9.99 -4.44 -14.05
CA LEU A 70 11.37 -3.91 -13.87
C LEU A 70 11.62 -2.57 -14.58
N SER A 71 10.96 -2.32 -15.72
CA SER A 71 11.05 -1.05 -16.45
C SER A 71 10.61 0.17 -15.61
N LYS A 72 9.89 -0.04 -14.51
CA LYS A 72 9.51 1.02 -13.56
C LYS A 72 10.71 1.58 -12.79
N VAL A 73 11.78 0.81 -12.60
CA VAL A 73 13.01 1.29 -11.92
C VAL A 73 13.63 2.41 -12.74
N GLU A 74 13.89 2.17 -14.03
CA GLU A 74 14.45 3.16 -14.94
C GLU A 74 13.52 4.36 -15.09
N LYS A 75 12.22 4.11 -15.24
CA LYS A 75 11.21 5.17 -15.34
C LYS A 75 11.24 6.10 -14.12
N ARG A 76 11.19 5.56 -12.90
CA ARG A 76 11.23 6.37 -11.66
C ARG A 76 12.55 7.12 -11.51
N TYR A 77 13.67 6.51 -11.90
CA TYR A 77 14.97 7.20 -11.88
C TYR A 77 14.98 8.45 -12.78
N LYS A 78 14.37 8.37 -13.97
CA LYS A 78 14.27 9.51 -14.91
C LYS A 78 13.26 10.56 -14.47
N GLU A 79 12.12 10.15 -13.92
CA GLU A 79 11.01 11.05 -13.57
C GLU A 79 11.22 11.78 -12.23
N THR A 80 11.85 11.13 -11.25
CA THR A 80 11.98 11.70 -9.89
C THR A 80 12.71 13.06 -9.88
N PRO A 81 13.83 13.26 -10.59
CA PRO A 81 14.48 14.57 -10.66
C PRO A 81 13.58 15.65 -11.28
N LEU A 82 12.81 15.31 -12.32
CA LEU A 82 11.88 16.25 -12.97
C LEU A 82 10.76 16.67 -12.02
N ILE A 83 10.23 15.72 -11.25
CA ILE A 83 9.23 16.00 -10.21
C ILE A 83 9.82 16.92 -9.14
N LEU A 84 11.04 16.63 -8.67
CA LEU A 84 11.72 17.46 -7.68
C LEU A 84 12.00 18.88 -8.21
N GLN A 85 12.48 19.01 -9.45
CA GLN A 85 12.72 20.30 -10.10
C GLN A 85 11.44 21.13 -10.19
N ALA A 86 10.32 20.51 -10.57
CA ALA A 86 9.02 21.14 -10.61
C ALA A 86 8.53 21.59 -9.22
N CYS A 87 8.72 20.76 -8.19
CA CYS A 87 8.35 21.08 -6.81
C CYS A 87 9.23 22.18 -6.19
N LEU A 88 10.51 22.27 -6.61
CA LEU A 88 11.48 23.24 -6.10
C LEU A 88 11.52 24.55 -6.91
N GLY A 89 10.77 24.64 -8.01
CA GLY A 89 10.67 25.86 -8.82
C GLY A 89 11.96 26.25 -9.55
N GLN A 90 12.85 25.29 -9.84
CA GLN A 90 14.06 25.56 -10.61
C GLN A 90 13.75 25.56 -12.12
N PRO A 91 14.30 26.50 -12.92
CA PRO A 91 13.98 26.63 -14.34
C PRO A 91 14.37 25.38 -15.14
N VAL A 92 13.60 25.09 -16.19
CA VAL A 92 13.74 23.94 -17.12
C VAL A 92 14.99 24.07 -17.97
#